data_AF-K0SYU5-F1
#
_entry.id   AF-K0SYU5-F1
#
_cell.length_a   1.000
_cell.length_b   1.000
_cell.length_c   1.000
_cell.angle_alpha   90.00
_cell.angle_beta   90.00
_cell.angle_gamma   90.00
#
_symmetry.space_group_name_H-M   'P 1'
#
loop_
_entity.id
_entity.type
_entity.pdbx_description
1 polymer ?
#
loop_
_entity_poly.entity_id
_entity_poly.type
_entity_poly.pdbx_seq_one_letter_code
_entity_poly.pdbx_strand_id
1 'polypeptide(L)'
;MLSLSLVLLAAFGPLSLAFQSPRNPLVHRTAAPHMSSAAAAVEGSDESLFQPAARDAKNSSNTAQYLLDLDSEAATFDFCGGMLFQLVLTDRLKSHLQSVALEKDGDEQPLIHPASQPLMNRIPGYRKSSFADNKTIFHGRELRKIPKANGGMGFVLQLSYADEADVEELGQQSAGKGADGSWSGEAVDPQGWSAQEIATYDGWRGDSFRQWRNAKMYNDEGWDCVAEMNSEEMFGLNHRFYLHYDDRGRMWLSAEDGCEGTPSEGSGGLLGRLGGMLFGR
;
A
#
# COMPACT_ATOMS: atom_id res chain seq x y z
N MET A 1 -51.08 -3.72 -38.96
CA MET A 1 -52.29 -3.78 -38.12
C MET A 1 -51.93 -3.30 -36.74
N LEU A 2 -52.69 -2.33 -36.24
CA LEU A 2 -52.53 -1.65 -34.96
C LEU A 2 -52.68 -2.61 -33.78
N SER A 3 -52.00 -2.34 -32.66
CA SER A 3 -52.70 -2.00 -31.40
C SER A 3 -51.75 -1.39 -30.38
N LEU A 4 -51.95 -0.09 -30.13
CA LEU A 4 -51.52 0.64 -28.95
C LEU A 4 -52.25 0.10 -27.70
N SER A 5 -51.64 0.23 -26.54
CA SER A 5 -52.38 0.50 -25.29
C SER A 5 -51.55 1.41 -24.39
N LEU A 6 -52.12 2.60 -24.21
CA LEU A 6 -51.67 3.77 -23.46
C LEU A 6 -52.80 4.11 -22.48
N VAL A 7 -52.56 4.10 -21.17
CA VAL A 7 -53.44 4.64 -20.10
C VAL A 7 -52.54 4.79 -18.86
N LEU A 8 -52.52 5.83 -18.03
CA LEU A 8 -52.98 7.22 -18.05
C LEU A 8 -52.34 7.89 -16.81
N LEU A 9 -52.03 9.19 -16.92
CA LEU A 9 -51.55 10.07 -15.85
C LEU A 9 -52.48 10.15 -14.63
N ALA A 10 -51.91 10.42 -13.46
CA ALA A 10 -52.51 11.34 -12.49
C ALA A 10 -51.42 12.15 -11.78
N ALA A 11 -51.37 13.44 -12.09
CA ALA A 11 -50.60 14.47 -11.39
C ALA A 11 -51.48 15.13 -10.33
N PHE A 12 -50.94 15.39 -9.13
CA PHE A 12 -51.51 16.32 -8.17
C PHE A 12 -50.42 17.30 -7.71
N GLY A 13 -50.68 18.59 -7.94
CA GLY A 13 -49.85 19.72 -7.54
C GLY A 13 -50.07 20.14 -6.08
N PRO A 14 -49.39 21.22 -5.65
CA PRO A 14 -48.98 21.42 -4.26
C PRO A 14 -49.98 22.24 -3.42
N LEU A 15 -49.99 22.00 -2.11
CA LEU A 15 -50.62 22.87 -1.13
C LEU A 15 -49.54 23.66 -0.37
N SER A 16 -49.48 24.97 -0.62
CA SER A 16 -48.77 25.94 0.21
C SER A 16 -49.57 26.22 1.49
N LEU A 17 -48.92 26.17 2.65
CA LEU A 17 -49.37 26.87 3.85
C LEU A 17 -48.18 27.57 4.50
N ALA A 18 -48.23 28.90 4.47
CA ALA A 18 -47.37 29.78 5.22
C ALA A 18 -47.86 29.87 6.68
N PHE A 19 -46.94 29.82 7.64
CA PHE A 19 -47.17 30.28 9.01
C PHE A 19 -45.96 31.06 9.51
N GLN A 20 -46.22 32.28 9.97
CA GLN A 20 -45.26 33.22 10.55
C GLN A 20 -45.03 32.95 12.05
N SER A 21 -43.74 32.99 12.43
CA SER A 21 -43.06 33.47 13.66
C SER A 21 -43.72 33.41 15.05
N PRO A 22 -42.91 33.24 16.11
CA PRO A 22 -42.40 34.43 16.78
C PRO A 22 -40.90 34.41 17.13
N ARG A 23 -40.36 35.64 17.22
CA ARG A 23 -39.01 36.04 17.63
C ARG A 23 -38.76 35.71 19.10
N ASN A 24 -37.53 35.31 19.44
CA ASN A 24 -37.01 35.36 20.80
C ASN A 24 -35.64 36.07 20.84
N PRO A 25 -35.29 36.68 21.98
CA PRO A 25 -34.47 37.89 22.04
C PRO A 25 -32.96 37.65 22.05
N LEU A 26 -32.25 38.66 21.56
CA LEU A 26 -30.81 38.88 21.71
C LEU A 26 -30.42 38.92 23.19
N VAL A 27 -29.49 38.05 23.60
CA VAL A 27 -28.72 38.23 24.84
C VAL A 27 -27.29 38.60 24.44
N HIS A 28 -26.94 39.87 24.63
CA HIS A 28 -25.55 40.31 24.62
C HIS A 28 -24.87 39.81 25.90
N ARG A 29 -23.85 38.96 25.74
CA ARG A 29 -22.83 38.73 26.76
C ARG A 29 -21.49 39.18 26.21
N THR A 30 -21.00 40.26 26.79
CA THR A 30 -19.62 40.75 26.70
C THR A 30 -18.69 39.72 27.31
N ALA A 31 -17.68 39.27 26.56
CA ALA A 31 -16.56 38.49 27.08
C ALA A 31 -15.24 39.17 26.71
N ALA A 32 -14.37 39.31 27.71
CA ALA A 32 -13.08 39.99 27.68
C ALA A 32 -12.05 39.32 26.74
N PRO A 33 -11.00 40.04 26.30
CA PRO A 33 -10.02 39.49 25.37
C PRO A 33 -9.11 38.47 26.08
N HIS A 34 -9.20 37.21 25.66
CA HIS A 34 -8.23 36.20 26.06
C HIS A 34 -6.97 36.33 25.20
N MET A 35 -5.83 36.29 25.88
CA MET A 35 -4.51 36.45 25.30
C MET A 35 -4.23 35.40 24.23
N SER A 36 -3.71 35.85 23.09
CA SER A 36 -3.20 35.01 22.02
C SER A 36 -1.95 34.29 22.53
N SER A 37 -2.12 33.05 22.98
CA SER A 37 -1.03 32.10 23.05
C SER A 37 -0.83 31.58 21.63
N ALA A 38 0.31 31.88 21.03
CA ALA A 38 0.72 31.29 19.77
C ALA A 38 0.78 29.77 19.96
N ALA A 39 -0.25 29.08 19.46
CA ALA A 39 -0.21 27.64 19.32
C ALA A 39 0.92 27.34 18.33
N ALA A 40 1.94 26.63 18.82
CA ALA A 40 2.93 26.00 17.97
C ALA A 40 2.18 25.12 16.96
N ALA A 41 2.45 25.33 15.67
CA ALA A 41 1.94 24.48 14.61
C ALA A 41 2.44 23.04 14.88
N VAL A 42 1.51 22.15 15.17
CA VAL A 42 1.75 20.71 15.15
C VAL A 42 1.85 20.35 13.67
N GLU A 43 3.02 19.90 13.22
CA GLU A 43 3.21 19.41 11.85
C GLU A 43 2.14 18.36 11.55
N GLY A 44 1.26 18.69 10.59
CA GLY A 44 0.26 17.78 10.06
C GLY A 44 0.95 16.69 9.26
N SER A 45 0.35 15.50 9.22
CA SER A 45 0.72 14.45 8.27
C SER A 45 0.77 15.02 6.85
N ASP A 46 1.83 14.73 6.10
CA ASP A 46 1.99 15.20 4.73
C ASP A 46 0.81 14.72 3.86
N GLU A 47 -0.08 15.65 3.50
CA GLU A 47 -1.30 15.37 2.72
C GLU A 47 -0.98 14.72 1.37
N SER A 48 0.21 14.94 0.83
CA SER A 48 0.65 14.34 -0.43
C SER A 48 0.79 12.81 -0.35
N LEU A 49 0.86 12.21 0.84
CA LEU A 49 0.94 10.76 0.99
C LEU A 49 -0.38 10.06 0.65
N PHE A 50 -1.51 10.70 0.93
CA PHE A 50 -2.84 10.07 0.87
C PHE A 50 -3.86 10.79 -0.02
N GLN A 51 -3.66 12.07 -0.35
CA GLN A 51 -4.51 12.81 -1.28
C GLN A 51 -3.92 12.78 -2.70
N PRO A 52 -4.62 12.18 -3.71
CA PRO A 52 -4.10 12.07 -5.08
C PRO A 52 -3.66 13.40 -5.69
N ALA A 53 -4.46 14.46 -5.55
CA ALA A 53 -4.12 15.76 -6.11
C ALA A 53 -2.85 16.38 -5.48
N ALA A 54 -2.64 16.15 -4.18
CA ALA A 54 -1.44 16.64 -3.49
C ALA A 54 -0.20 15.80 -3.86
N ARG A 55 -0.35 14.47 -3.95
CA ARG A 55 0.69 13.57 -4.49
C ARG A 55 1.14 14.02 -5.87
N ASP A 56 0.18 14.18 -6.80
CA ASP A 56 0.48 14.50 -8.19
C ASP A 56 1.12 15.89 -8.32
N ALA A 57 0.76 16.84 -7.44
CA ALA A 57 1.40 18.15 -7.38
C ALA A 57 2.84 18.09 -6.86
N LYS A 58 3.13 17.22 -5.88
CA LYS A 58 4.46 17.07 -5.26
C LYS A 58 5.41 16.21 -6.11
N ASN A 59 4.96 15.03 -6.50
CA ASN A 59 5.79 14.01 -7.14
C ASN A 59 5.61 13.97 -8.66
N SER A 60 4.54 14.54 -9.22
CA SER A 60 4.25 14.49 -10.66
C SER A 60 4.32 13.04 -11.19
N SER A 61 5.22 12.74 -12.14
CA SER A 61 5.46 11.39 -12.65
C SER A 61 6.58 10.62 -11.93
N ASN A 62 7.12 11.14 -10.83
CA ASN A 62 8.22 10.53 -10.07
C ASN A 62 7.68 9.56 -9.01
N THR A 63 7.23 8.39 -9.47
CA THR A 63 6.72 7.33 -8.59
C THR A 63 7.79 6.79 -7.65
N ALA A 64 9.06 6.75 -8.08
CA ALA A 64 10.16 6.33 -7.21
C ALA A 64 10.28 7.23 -5.97
N GLN A 65 10.24 8.56 -6.15
CA GLN A 65 10.24 9.49 -5.02
C GLN A 65 9.00 9.30 -4.13
N TYR A 66 7.83 9.03 -4.71
CA TYR A 66 6.63 8.80 -3.91
C TYR A 66 6.72 7.55 -3.01
N LEU A 67 7.30 6.45 -3.51
CA LEU A 67 7.54 5.26 -2.69
C LEU A 67 8.56 5.52 -1.57
N LEU A 68 9.59 6.32 -1.84
CA LEU A 68 10.57 6.75 -0.84
C LEU A 68 9.91 7.62 0.24
N ASP A 69 9.04 8.55 -0.15
CA ASP A 69 8.30 9.41 0.79
C ASP A 69 7.39 8.57 1.70
N LEU A 70 6.71 7.54 1.16
CA LEU A 70 5.87 6.63 1.94
C LEU A 70 6.68 5.82 2.97
N ASP A 71 7.87 5.35 2.61
CA ASP A 71 8.79 4.67 3.54
C ASP A 71 9.33 5.61 4.62
N SER A 72 9.82 6.80 4.24
CA SER A 72 10.43 7.74 5.17
C SER A 72 9.45 8.27 6.21
N GLU A 73 8.19 8.45 5.79
CA GLU A 73 7.10 8.88 6.67
C GLU A 73 6.43 7.70 7.40
N ALA A 74 6.97 6.48 7.24
CA ALA A 74 6.44 5.26 7.82
C ALA A 74 4.91 5.13 7.61
N ALA A 75 4.48 5.43 6.37
CA ALA A 75 3.10 5.51 5.98
C ALA A 75 2.41 4.15 6.12
N THR A 76 1.14 4.18 6.50
CA THR A 76 0.32 2.97 6.63
C THR A 76 -0.63 2.80 5.45
N PHE A 77 -0.86 1.56 5.06
CA PHE A 77 -1.86 1.15 4.09
C PHE A 77 -3.01 0.46 4.81
N ASP A 78 -4.26 0.84 4.50
CA ASP A 78 -5.42 0.05 4.89
C ASP A 78 -5.54 -1.15 3.93
N PHE A 79 -4.87 -2.24 4.30
CA PHE A 79 -4.66 -3.40 3.48
C PHE A 79 -5.64 -4.53 3.85
N CYS A 80 -6.13 -5.26 2.85
CA CYS A 80 -7.16 -6.31 3.02
C CYS A 80 -8.44 -5.85 3.76
N GLY A 81 -8.78 -4.56 3.70
CA GLY A 81 -10.05 -4.04 4.23
C GLY A 81 -10.15 -3.95 5.75
N GLY A 82 -9.18 -3.30 6.40
CA GLY A 82 -9.23 -2.93 7.82
C GLY A 82 -7.94 -3.20 8.59
N MET A 83 -6.91 -3.75 7.95
CA MET A 83 -5.62 -4.01 8.60
C MET A 83 -4.62 -2.95 8.16
N LEU A 84 -4.12 -2.16 9.12
CA LEU A 84 -3.09 -1.16 8.83
C LEU A 84 -1.73 -1.84 8.74
N PHE A 85 -1.06 -1.73 7.60
CA PHE A 85 0.33 -2.17 7.44
C PHE A 85 1.22 -0.97 7.18
N GLN A 86 2.34 -0.84 7.88
CA GLN A 86 3.36 0.15 7.52
C GLN A 86 4.09 -0.31 6.26
N LEU A 87 4.35 0.58 5.30
CA LEU A 87 5.29 0.30 4.22
C LEU A 87 6.72 0.44 4.72
N VAL A 88 7.55 -0.55 4.40
CA VAL A 88 9.01 -0.51 4.57
C VAL A 88 9.65 -0.94 3.26
N LEU A 89 10.69 -0.25 2.84
CA LEU A 89 11.54 -0.67 1.72
C LEU A 89 12.83 -1.28 2.28
N THR A 90 13.37 -2.30 1.64
CA THR A 90 14.75 -2.76 1.91
C THR A 90 15.77 -1.71 1.50
N ASP A 91 16.95 -1.70 2.12
CA ASP A 91 18.03 -0.76 1.81
C ASP A 91 18.46 -0.82 0.34
N ARG A 92 18.45 -2.03 -0.26
CA ARG A 92 18.78 -2.20 -1.68
C ARG A 92 17.75 -1.54 -2.58
N LEU A 93 16.46 -1.78 -2.34
CA LEU A 93 15.37 -1.14 -3.08
C LEU A 93 15.35 0.38 -2.88
N LYS A 94 15.58 0.87 -1.66
CA LYS A 94 15.69 2.32 -1.40
C LYS A 94 16.81 2.94 -2.23
N SER A 95 17.99 2.32 -2.24
CA SER A 95 19.14 2.82 -3.00
C SER A 95 18.87 2.85 -4.50
N HIS A 96 18.20 1.82 -5.03
CA HIS A 96 17.77 1.77 -6.42
C HIS A 96 16.77 2.89 -6.72
N LEU A 97 15.69 3.02 -5.93
CA LEU A 97 14.66 4.04 -6.14
C LEU A 97 15.20 5.47 -5.96
N GLN A 98 16.17 5.70 -5.08
CA GLN A 98 16.85 6.99 -4.95
C GLN A 98 17.58 7.36 -6.23
N SER A 99 18.20 6.39 -6.91
CA SER A 99 18.86 6.62 -8.19
C SER A 99 17.84 6.94 -9.28
N VAL A 100 16.79 6.12 -9.40
CA VAL A 100 15.69 6.31 -10.36
C VAL A 100 14.96 7.65 -10.15
N ALA A 101 14.76 8.07 -8.91
CA ALA A 101 14.10 9.33 -8.58
C ALA A 101 14.89 10.57 -9.04
N LEU A 102 16.21 10.46 -9.21
CA LEU A 102 17.08 11.53 -9.70
C LEU A 102 17.16 11.57 -11.24
N GLU A 103 16.83 10.47 -11.90
CA GLU A 103 16.85 10.39 -13.35
C GLU A 103 15.67 11.17 -13.96
N LYS A 104 15.96 11.84 -15.08
CA LYS A 104 14.99 12.69 -15.78
C LYS A 104 14.22 11.95 -16.86
N ASP A 105 14.76 10.82 -17.31
CA ASP A 105 14.16 9.97 -18.33
C ASP A 105 13.35 8.89 -17.61
N GLY A 106 12.02 8.97 -17.72
CA GLY A 106 11.07 8.19 -16.90
C GLY A 106 10.98 6.70 -17.21
N ASP A 107 11.94 6.14 -17.94
CA ASP A 107 11.88 4.75 -18.40
C ASP A 107 12.13 3.75 -17.27
N GLU A 108 12.86 4.11 -16.20
CA GLU A 108 13.09 3.24 -15.04
C GLU A 108 12.11 3.50 -13.88
N GLN A 109 11.19 4.46 -14.04
CA GLN A 109 10.20 4.77 -12.99
C GLN A 109 9.27 3.58 -12.74
N PRO A 110 8.97 3.24 -11.46
CA PRO A 110 7.93 2.31 -11.11
C PRO A 110 6.61 2.63 -11.82
N LEU A 111 5.99 1.60 -12.39
CA LEU A 111 4.76 1.75 -13.14
C LEU A 111 3.55 1.61 -12.21
N ILE A 112 2.68 2.63 -12.20
CA ILE A 112 1.34 2.51 -11.61
C ILE A 112 0.36 2.17 -12.73
N HIS A 113 -0.18 0.95 -12.70
CA HIS A 113 -1.14 0.48 -13.69
C HIS A 113 -2.45 1.28 -13.65
N PRO A 114 -3.18 1.40 -14.77
CA PRO A 114 -4.45 2.11 -14.80
C PRO A 114 -5.53 1.38 -13.99
N ALA A 115 -6.58 2.09 -13.61
CA ALA A 115 -7.73 1.52 -12.88
C ALA A 115 -8.45 0.38 -13.60
N SER A 116 -8.31 0.29 -14.93
CA SER A 116 -8.79 -0.84 -15.72
C SER A 116 -8.02 -2.15 -15.47
N GLN A 117 -6.93 -2.11 -14.72
CA GLN A 117 -6.04 -3.24 -14.49
C GLN A 117 -5.82 -3.52 -12.98
N PRO A 118 -6.89 -3.88 -12.23
CA PRO A 118 -6.85 -4.08 -10.79
C PRO A 118 -6.40 -5.49 -10.39
N LEU A 119 -5.89 -6.30 -11.32
CA LEU A 119 -5.45 -7.67 -11.03
C LEU A 119 -4.09 -7.93 -11.67
N MET A 120 -3.15 -8.48 -10.91
CA MET A 120 -1.80 -8.79 -11.38
C MET A 120 -1.78 -9.71 -12.61
N ASN A 121 -2.67 -10.72 -12.66
CA ASN A 121 -2.74 -11.65 -13.78
C ASN A 121 -3.25 -11.03 -15.10
N ARG A 122 -3.67 -9.76 -15.07
CA ARG A 122 -4.04 -8.96 -16.25
C ARG A 122 -2.91 -8.06 -16.73
N ILE A 123 -1.75 -8.04 -16.06
CA ILE A 123 -0.58 -7.29 -16.51
C ILE A 123 -0.10 -7.86 -17.86
N PRO A 124 0.09 -7.02 -18.90
CA PRO A 124 0.67 -7.48 -20.16
C PRO A 124 2.02 -8.18 -19.92
N GLY A 125 2.17 -9.38 -20.49
CA GLY A 125 3.39 -10.17 -20.29
C GLY A 125 3.49 -10.87 -18.94
N TYR A 126 2.44 -10.81 -18.09
CA TYR A 126 2.41 -11.53 -16.82
C TYR A 126 2.74 -13.01 -16.98
N ARG A 127 3.63 -13.50 -16.11
CA ARG A 127 3.99 -14.91 -16.00
C ARG A 127 3.70 -15.44 -14.61
N LYS A 128 3.31 -16.73 -14.61
CA LYS A 128 3.16 -17.61 -13.45
C LYS A 128 4.54 -17.96 -12.86
N SER A 129 5.25 -16.95 -12.36
CA SER A 129 6.60 -17.11 -11.82
C SER A 129 6.87 -16.15 -10.66
N SER A 130 8.00 -16.33 -10.00
CA SER A 130 8.59 -15.47 -8.98
C SER A 130 9.26 -14.26 -9.61
N PHE A 131 9.14 -14.05 -10.92
CA PHE A 131 9.73 -12.90 -11.58
C PHE A 131 9.18 -11.58 -11.02
N ALA A 132 10.09 -10.65 -10.80
CA ALA A 132 9.85 -9.25 -10.45
C ALA A 132 10.96 -8.43 -11.11
N ASP A 133 10.61 -7.26 -11.63
CA ASP A 133 11.50 -6.39 -12.43
C ASP A 133 11.82 -5.07 -11.73
N ASN A 134 11.39 -4.92 -10.46
CA ASN A 134 11.53 -3.69 -9.66
C ASN A 134 10.83 -2.46 -10.27
N LYS A 135 9.98 -2.66 -11.28
CA LYS A 135 9.32 -1.59 -12.03
C LYS A 135 7.81 -1.82 -12.13
N THR A 136 7.41 -2.94 -12.70
CA THR A 136 6.01 -3.35 -12.84
C THR A 136 5.59 -4.28 -11.70
N ILE A 137 6.51 -5.13 -11.24
CA ILE A 137 6.30 -6.08 -10.16
C ILE A 137 7.47 -6.02 -9.19
N PHE A 138 7.15 -6.02 -7.91
CA PHE A 138 8.10 -6.01 -6.79
C PHE A 138 8.05 -7.33 -6.04
N HIS A 139 9.18 -7.77 -5.52
CA HIS A 139 9.18 -8.70 -4.40
C HIS A 139 8.81 -7.97 -3.11
N GLY A 140 8.19 -8.70 -2.20
CA GLY A 140 8.00 -8.20 -0.86
C GLY A 140 7.50 -9.26 0.11
N ARG A 141 7.25 -8.83 1.34
CA ARG A 141 6.72 -9.65 2.42
C ARG A 141 5.63 -8.94 3.19
N GLU A 142 4.65 -9.73 3.57
CA GLU A 142 3.80 -9.42 4.71
C GLU A 142 4.53 -9.88 5.98
N LEU A 143 4.86 -8.95 6.87
CA LEU A 143 5.53 -9.23 8.14
C LEU A 143 4.62 -8.84 9.31
N ARG A 144 4.60 -9.66 10.34
CA ARG A 144 3.77 -9.47 11.54
C ARG A 144 4.62 -9.51 12.82
N LYS A 145 4.07 -8.90 13.88
CA LYS A 145 4.70 -8.78 15.21
C LYS A 145 6.00 -7.97 15.21
N ILE A 146 5.99 -6.83 14.53
CA ILE A 146 7.09 -5.85 14.54
C ILE A 146 6.81 -4.79 15.62
N PRO A 147 7.54 -4.75 16.75
CA PRO A 147 7.16 -3.98 17.94
C PRO A 147 7.00 -2.47 17.76
N LYS A 148 7.62 -1.89 16.73
CA LYS A 148 7.64 -0.43 16.48
C LYS A 148 7.01 -0.04 15.15
N ALA A 149 6.36 -0.98 14.46
CA ALA A 149 5.69 -0.64 13.22
C ALA A 149 4.47 0.24 13.47
N ASN A 150 4.26 1.22 12.60
CA ASN A 150 3.07 2.07 12.58
C ASN A 150 1.82 1.30 12.11
N GLY A 151 1.99 0.12 11.50
CA GLY A 151 0.89 -0.78 11.17
C GLY A 151 0.25 -1.38 12.43
N GLY A 152 -1.06 -1.59 12.38
CA GLY A 152 -1.82 -2.16 13.49
C GLY A 152 -1.27 -3.53 13.89
N MET A 153 -1.14 -3.78 15.20
CA MET A 153 -0.60 -5.04 15.74
C MET A 153 0.84 -5.37 15.29
N GLY A 154 1.61 -4.38 14.84
CA GLY A 154 2.99 -4.57 14.40
C GLY A 154 3.08 -5.17 13.00
N PHE A 155 2.25 -4.69 12.08
CA PHE A 155 2.16 -5.17 10.71
C PHE A 155 2.99 -4.31 9.74
N VAL A 156 3.74 -4.95 8.85
CA VAL A 156 4.61 -4.31 7.87
C VAL A 156 4.43 -4.99 6.51
N LEU A 157 4.32 -4.18 5.45
CA LEU A 157 4.56 -4.59 4.07
C LEU A 157 5.98 -4.17 3.72
N GLN A 158 6.89 -5.13 3.60
CA GLN A 158 8.26 -4.89 3.19
C GLN A 158 8.36 -5.10 1.68
N LEU A 159 8.74 -4.09 0.88
CA LEU A 159 9.11 -4.30 -0.52
C LEU A 159 10.62 -4.41 -0.64
N SER A 160 11.08 -5.33 -1.47
CA SER A 160 12.50 -5.65 -1.64
C SER A 160 12.95 -5.57 -3.08
N TYR A 161 14.25 -5.36 -3.29
CA TYR A 161 14.83 -5.40 -4.62
C TYR A 161 14.93 -6.86 -5.07
N ALA A 162 14.37 -7.15 -6.23
CA ALA A 162 14.45 -8.44 -6.88
C ALA A 162 15.73 -8.50 -7.72
N ASP A 163 16.38 -9.66 -7.72
CA ASP A 163 17.50 -9.92 -8.61
C ASP A 163 17.01 -9.85 -10.06
N GLU A 164 17.70 -9.06 -10.88
CA GLU A 164 17.61 -9.16 -12.34
C GLU A 164 18.28 -10.47 -12.78
N ALA A 165 17.68 -11.61 -12.42
CA ALA A 165 18.13 -12.89 -12.95
C ALA A 165 17.78 -12.91 -14.44
N ASP A 166 18.81 -12.91 -15.30
CA ASP A 166 18.70 -13.00 -16.75
C ASP A 166 17.66 -14.06 -17.14
N VAL A 167 16.53 -13.59 -17.69
CA VAL A 167 15.51 -14.45 -18.31
C VAL A 167 16.00 -14.80 -19.72
N GLU A 168 17.18 -15.43 -19.82
CA GLU A 168 17.71 -15.94 -21.08
C GLU A 168 17.03 -17.28 -21.42
N GLU A 169 16.02 -17.18 -22.28
CA GLU A 169 15.60 -18.12 -23.31
C GLU A 169 15.89 -19.63 -23.09
N LEU A 170 15.20 -20.28 -22.15
CA LEU A 170 15.01 -21.73 -22.22
C LEU A 170 13.60 -22.05 -22.69
N GLY A 171 13.49 -22.18 -24.01
CA GLY A 171 12.33 -22.78 -24.65
C GLY A 171 12.15 -24.22 -24.22
N GLN A 172 11.46 -24.48 -23.12
CA GLN A 172 10.69 -25.72 -22.95
C GLN A 172 9.71 -25.63 -21.79
N GLN A 173 8.46 -25.99 -22.11
CA GLN A 173 7.34 -26.12 -21.19
C GLN A 173 7.68 -27.12 -20.08
N SER A 174 7.91 -26.63 -18.87
CA SER A 174 7.77 -27.44 -17.65
C SER A 174 6.88 -26.70 -16.66
N ALA A 175 5.61 -27.07 -16.65
CA ALA A 175 4.68 -26.65 -15.61
C ALA A 175 5.12 -27.27 -14.26
N GLY A 176 5.67 -26.44 -13.36
CA GLY A 176 5.88 -26.82 -11.96
C GLY A 176 6.92 -25.96 -11.24
N LYS A 177 6.42 -25.02 -10.42
CA LYS A 177 7.13 -24.18 -9.43
C LYS A 177 8.02 -23.07 -9.99
N GLY A 178 7.38 -21.93 -10.20
CA GLY A 178 7.88 -20.67 -9.65
C GLY A 178 8.98 -19.94 -10.40
N ALA A 179 9.97 -20.56 -11.02
CA ALA A 179 11.05 -19.79 -11.66
C ALA A 179 11.23 -20.23 -13.11
N ASP A 180 10.74 -19.43 -14.05
CA ASP A 180 11.10 -19.54 -15.48
C ASP A 180 12.50 -18.94 -15.73
N GLY A 181 13.42 -19.05 -14.77
CA GLY A 181 14.78 -18.50 -14.84
C GLY A 181 15.75 -19.29 -13.97
N SER A 182 17.00 -19.40 -14.41
CA SER A 182 18.07 -19.96 -13.60
C SER A 182 18.47 -18.94 -12.52
N TRP A 183 18.15 -19.22 -11.26
CA TRP A 183 18.62 -18.41 -10.14
C TRP A 183 20.02 -18.84 -9.73
N SER A 184 20.93 -17.88 -9.53
CA SER A 184 22.36 -18.11 -9.33
C SER A 184 22.73 -18.69 -7.96
N GLY A 185 21.83 -18.62 -6.98
CA GLY A 185 22.11 -19.07 -5.61
C GLY A 185 22.31 -17.94 -4.59
N GLU A 186 22.51 -16.71 -5.04
CA GLU A 186 22.81 -15.55 -4.18
C GLU A 186 21.78 -14.44 -4.39
N ALA A 187 21.15 -13.97 -3.30
CA ALA A 187 20.26 -12.82 -3.34
C ALA A 187 21.10 -11.54 -3.43
N VAL A 188 20.85 -10.69 -4.43
CA VAL A 188 21.46 -9.35 -4.59
C VAL A 188 20.99 -8.41 -3.48
N ASP A 189 19.81 -8.69 -2.93
CA ASP A 189 19.27 -8.04 -1.74
C ASP A 189 19.24 -9.02 -0.55
N PRO A 190 20.15 -8.87 0.44
CA PRO A 190 20.13 -9.71 1.65
C PRO A 190 18.85 -9.58 2.49
N GLN A 191 18.12 -8.48 2.34
CA GLN A 191 16.82 -8.26 2.98
C GLN A 191 15.65 -8.68 2.07
N GLY A 192 15.93 -9.00 0.81
CA GLY A 192 14.96 -9.46 -0.18
C GLY A 192 14.71 -10.95 -0.11
N TRP A 193 13.99 -11.50 -1.10
CA TRP A 193 13.60 -12.91 -1.10
C TRP A 193 14.81 -13.84 -1.06
N SER A 194 14.77 -14.83 -0.18
CA SER A 194 15.78 -15.87 -0.09
C SER A 194 15.71 -16.85 -1.28
N ALA A 195 16.78 -17.63 -1.45
CA ALA A 195 16.83 -18.80 -2.33
C ALA A 195 15.60 -19.69 -2.17
N GLN A 196 15.26 -19.94 -0.91
CA GLN A 196 14.22 -20.86 -0.51
C GLN A 196 12.85 -20.26 -0.81
N GLU A 197 12.66 -18.95 -0.60
CA GLU A 197 11.44 -18.25 -1.02
C GLU A 197 11.20 -18.35 -2.52
N ILE A 198 12.23 -18.09 -3.33
CA ILE A 198 12.15 -18.19 -4.79
C ILE A 198 11.87 -19.64 -5.23
N ALA A 199 12.65 -20.61 -4.73
CA ALA A 199 12.52 -22.01 -5.13
C ALA A 199 11.20 -22.67 -4.69
N THR A 200 10.61 -22.21 -3.59
CA THR A 200 9.33 -22.72 -3.08
C THR A 200 8.13 -21.91 -3.53
N TYR A 201 8.35 -20.81 -4.25
CA TYR A 201 7.30 -19.94 -4.73
C TYR A 201 6.32 -20.69 -5.63
N ASP A 202 5.05 -20.70 -5.21
CA ASP A 202 3.94 -21.35 -5.91
C ASP A 202 2.72 -20.42 -5.85
N GLY A 203 2.90 -19.12 -6.16
CA GLY A 203 1.95 -18.00 -5.98
C GLY A 203 0.62 -18.10 -6.74
N TRP A 204 -0.05 -19.21 -6.49
CA TRP A 204 -1.24 -19.79 -7.12
C TRP A 204 -2.08 -20.53 -6.10
N ARG A 205 -1.44 -20.99 -5.02
CA ARG A 205 -2.14 -21.49 -3.86
C ARG A 205 -2.40 -20.33 -2.90
N GLY A 206 -3.55 -20.37 -2.25
CA GLY A 206 -3.85 -19.45 -1.16
C GLY A 206 -2.83 -19.57 -0.03
N ASP A 207 -2.78 -18.54 0.80
CA ASP A 207 -1.78 -18.31 1.85
C ASP A 207 -1.63 -19.49 2.80
N SER A 208 -2.71 -20.24 3.04
CA SER A 208 -2.73 -21.43 3.90
C SER A 208 -1.87 -22.58 3.39
N PHE A 209 -1.47 -22.57 2.11
CA PHE A 209 -0.59 -23.56 1.50
C PHE A 209 0.85 -23.07 1.32
N ARG A 210 1.09 -21.79 1.57
CA ARG A 210 2.43 -21.19 1.47
C ARG A 210 3.15 -21.31 2.81
N GLN A 211 4.48 -21.32 2.75
CA GLN A 211 5.30 -21.44 3.94
C GLN A 211 5.47 -20.07 4.60
N TRP A 212 4.80 -19.89 5.74
CA TRP A 212 5.10 -18.78 6.63
C TRP A 212 6.45 -19.02 7.29
N ARG A 213 7.32 -18.02 7.24
CA ARG A 213 8.68 -18.07 7.81
C ARG A 213 8.71 -17.29 9.10
N ASN A 214 9.35 -17.86 10.12
CA ASN A 214 9.61 -17.17 11.39
C ASN A 214 11.02 -16.56 11.38
N ALA A 215 11.32 -15.76 12.40
CA ALA A 215 12.62 -15.10 12.54
C ALA A 215 13.82 -16.07 12.43
N LYS A 216 13.73 -17.26 13.04
CA LYS A 216 14.81 -18.26 12.95
C LYS A 216 15.05 -18.70 11.52
N MET A 217 13.99 -18.97 10.76
CA MET A 217 14.10 -19.38 9.37
C MET A 217 14.75 -18.29 8.51
N TYR A 218 14.33 -17.03 8.65
CA TYR A 218 14.96 -15.93 7.92
C TYR A 218 16.46 -15.81 8.23
N ASN A 219 16.84 -15.91 9.50
CA ASN A 219 18.25 -15.91 9.90
C ASN A 219 19.03 -17.09 9.29
N ASP A 220 18.45 -18.31 9.32
CA ASP A 220 19.06 -19.49 8.71
C ASP A 220 19.18 -19.36 7.17
N GLU A 221 18.27 -18.60 6.54
CA GLU A 221 18.22 -18.32 5.10
C GLU A 221 19.08 -17.10 4.69
N GLY A 222 19.75 -16.45 5.63
CA GLY A 222 20.76 -15.41 5.36
C GLY A 222 20.34 -13.97 5.63
N TRP A 223 19.13 -13.73 6.14
CA TRP A 223 18.66 -12.40 6.54
C TRP A 223 18.62 -12.28 8.08
N ASP A 224 19.46 -11.42 8.67
CA ASP A 224 19.47 -11.15 10.12
C ASP A 224 18.29 -10.25 10.54
N CYS A 225 17.08 -10.78 10.37
CA CYS A 225 15.85 -10.04 10.56
C CYS A 225 15.61 -9.64 12.01
N VAL A 226 16.18 -10.37 12.98
CA VAL A 226 16.02 -10.06 14.41
C VAL A 226 16.73 -8.77 14.76
N ALA A 227 17.98 -8.59 14.27
CA ALA A 227 18.71 -7.36 14.46
C ALA A 227 18.02 -6.17 13.78
N GLU A 228 17.51 -6.38 12.56
CA GLU A 228 16.93 -5.31 11.75
C GLU A 228 15.53 -4.90 12.20
N MET A 229 14.64 -5.88 12.43
CA MET A 229 13.24 -5.63 12.78
C MET A 229 13.00 -5.60 14.30
N ASN A 230 14.03 -5.90 15.09
CA ASN A 230 13.98 -5.92 16.55
C ASN A 230 12.84 -6.82 17.06
N SER A 231 12.71 -8.02 16.51
CA SER A 231 11.66 -8.98 16.87
C SER A 231 12.10 -10.43 16.67
N GLU A 232 12.07 -11.23 17.73
CA GLU A 232 12.28 -12.68 17.66
C GLU A 232 10.98 -13.45 17.36
N GLU A 233 9.82 -12.82 17.60
CA GLU A 233 8.52 -13.43 17.36
C GLU A 233 7.99 -13.16 15.95
N MET A 234 8.71 -12.37 15.15
CA MET A 234 8.23 -12.01 13.83
C MET A 234 8.07 -13.24 12.95
N PHE A 235 7.08 -13.14 12.08
CA PHE A 235 6.88 -14.09 11.01
C PHE A 235 6.33 -13.37 9.81
N GLY A 236 6.46 -13.98 8.65
CA GLY A 236 5.95 -13.39 7.43
C GLY A 236 5.77 -14.37 6.29
N LEU A 237 5.19 -13.82 5.24
CA LEU A 237 4.87 -14.50 4.01
C LEU A 237 5.33 -13.66 2.83
N ASN A 238 5.93 -14.30 1.83
CA ASN A 238 6.44 -13.62 0.65
C ASN A 238 5.34 -13.48 -0.42
N HIS A 239 5.16 -12.26 -0.97
CA HIS A 239 4.22 -11.94 -2.04
C HIS A 239 4.89 -11.12 -3.13
N ARG A 240 4.43 -11.30 -4.38
CA ARG A 240 4.69 -10.28 -5.39
C ARG A 240 3.70 -9.14 -5.19
N PHE A 241 4.18 -7.92 -5.40
CA PHE A 241 3.40 -6.70 -5.30
C PHE A 241 3.42 -5.93 -6.61
N TYR A 242 2.37 -5.16 -6.86
CA TYR A 242 2.28 -4.23 -7.98
C TYR A 242 1.47 -3.02 -7.57
N LEU A 243 1.57 -1.95 -8.36
CA LEU A 243 0.86 -0.70 -8.11
C LEU A 243 -0.23 -0.50 -9.17
N HIS A 244 -1.39 -0.02 -8.76
CA HIS A 244 -2.40 0.45 -9.71
C HIS A 244 -3.20 1.63 -9.15
N TYR A 245 -3.87 2.36 -10.04
CA TYR A 245 -4.83 3.38 -9.64
C TYR A 245 -6.23 2.79 -9.41
N ASP A 246 -7.07 3.47 -8.65
CA ASP A 246 -8.52 3.32 -8.76
C ASP A 246 -9.15 4.44 -9.60
N ASP A 247 -10.48 4.39 -9.81
CA ASP A 247 -11.23 5.41 -10.57
C ASP A 247 -11.21 6.81 -9.91
N ARG A 248 -10.65 6.94 -8.70
CA ARG A 248 -10.47 8.21 -7.98
C ARG A 248 -9.02 8.69 -7.99
N GLY A 249 -8.13 8.00 -8.70
CA GLY A 249 -6.70 8.34 -8.79
C GLY A 249 -5.88 7.99 -7.54
N ARG A 250 -6.45 7.25 -6.57
CA ARG A 250 -5.67 6.74 -5.43
C ARG A 250 -4.77 5.61 -5.91
N MET A 251 -3.53 5.61 -5.44
CA MET A 251 -2.59 4.52 -5.70
C MET A 251 -2.86 3.41 -4.71
N TRP A 252 -2.97 2.19 -5.23
CA TRP A 252 -3.11 0.96 -4.47
C TRP A 252 -1.82 0.17 -4.59
N LEU A 253 -1.33 -0.31 -3.45
CA LEU A 253 -0.37 -1.39 -3.38
C LEU A 253 -1.17 -2.68 -3.28
N SER A 254 -0.91 -3.63 -4.16
CA SER A 254 -1.68 -4.87 -4.25
C SER A 254 -0.75 -6.07 -4.28
N ALA A 255 -1.03 -7.04 -3.41
CA ALA A 255 -0.42 -8.35 -3.46
C ALA A 255 -1.08 -9.21 -4.55
N GLU A 256 -0.33 -10.21 -5.03
CA GLU A 256 -0.76 -11.12 -6.08
C GLU A 256 -2.02 -11.95 -5.78
N ASP A 257 -2.36 -12.14 -4.50
CA ASP A 257 -3.54 -12.86 -4.02
C ASP A 257 -4.81 -11.99 -3.98
N GLY A 258 -4.69 -10.71 -4.36
CA GLY A 258 -5.80 -9.75 -4.39
C GLY A 258 -6.02 -9.01 -3.08
N CYS A 259 -5.22 -9.26 -2.04
CA CYS A 259 -5.16 -8.35 -0.91
C CYS A 259 -4.46 -7.06 -1.33
N GLU A 260 -5.07 -5.93 -1.01
CA GLU A 260 -4.60 -4.63 -1.46
C GLU A 260 -5.03 -3.52 -0.51
N GLY A 261 -4.39 -2.36 -0.66
CA GLY A 261 -4.70 -1.17 0.14
C GLY A 261 -4.17 0.10 -0.48
N THR A 262 -4.70 1.23 -0.01
CA THR A 262 -4.23 2.59 -0.33
C THR A 262 -3.56 3.20 0.91
N PRO A 263 -2.62 4.14 0.76
CA PRO A 263 -2.13 4.93 1.87
C PRO A 263 -3.28 5.54 2.67
N SER A 264 -3.16 5.47 3.99
CA SER A 264 -4.15 5.91 4.96
C SER A 264 -3.45 6.79 6.00
N GLU A 265 -4.15 7.81 6.49
CA GLU A 265 -3.74 8.65 7.62
C GLU A 265 -3.56 7.83 8.94
N GLY A 266 -3.86 6.53 8.88
CA GLY A 266 -3.83 5.60 9.99
C GLY A 266 -4.93 5.90 11.01
N SER A 267 -4.83 5.29 12.19
CA SER A 267 -5.62 5.71 13.36
C SER A 267 -5.16 7.07 13.92
N GLY A 268 -4.26 7.79 13.23
CA GLY A 268 -3.60 9.03 13.65
C GLY A 268 -4.51 10.26 13.74
N GLY A 269 -5.79 10.15 13.40
CA GLY A 269 -6.79 11.15 13.78
C GLY A 269 -6.83 11.34 15.30
N LEU A 270 -7.30 12.51 15.75
CA LEU A 270 -7.37 12.92 17.16
C LEU A 270 -7.85 11.80 18.12
N LEU A 271 -8.74 10.93 17.66
CA LEU A 271 -9.31 9.81 18.42
C LEU A 271 -8.36 8.62 18.64
N GLY A 272 -7.52 8.22 17.68
CA GLY A 272 -6.56 7.13 17.91
C GLY A 272 -5.34 7.58 18.71
N ARG A 273 -4.97 8.87 18.62
CA ARG A 273 -3.96 9.49 19.49
C ARG A 273 -4.44 9.62 20.94
N LEU A 274 -5.72 9.93 21.17
CA LEU A 274 -6.34 9.94 22.52
C LEU A 274 -6.54 8.52 23.08
N GLY A 275 -6.89 7.55 22.23
CA GLY A 275 -7.02 6.14 22.63
C GLY A 275 -5.70 5.54 23.13
N GLY A 276 -4.58 5.88 22.49
CA GLY A 276 -3.24 5.48 22.94
C GLY A 276 -2.81 6.10 24.29
N MET A 277 -3.30 7.31 24.62
CA MET A 277 -3.05 7.92 25.93
C MET A 277 -3.95 7.36 27.03
N LEU A 278 -5.18 6.92 26.71
CA LEU A 278 -6.13 6.41 27.70
C LEU A 278 -5.92 4.93 28.06
N PHE A 279 -5.16 4.18 27.25
CA PHE A 279 -4.90 2.76 27.47
C PHE A 279 -3.42 2.36 27.43
N GLY A 280 -2.50 3.30 27.70
CA GLY A 280 -1.05 3.05 27.65
C GLY A 280 -0.34 3.01 29.00
N ARG A 281 -0.33 1.86 29.68
CA ARG A 281 0.84 1.19 30.31
C ARG A 281 0.43 -0.05 31.10
#